data_AF-A0A2K3JNC0-F1
#
_entry.id   AF-A0A2K3JNC0-F1
#
_cell.length_a   1.000
_cell.length_b   1.000
_cell.length_c   1.000
_cell.angle_alpha   90.00
_cell.angle_beta   90.00
_cell.angle_gamma   90.00
#
_symmetry.space_group_name_H-M   'P 1'
#
loop_
_entity.id
_entity.type
_entity.pdbx_description
1 polymer ?
#
loop_
_entity_poly.entity_id
_entity_poly.type
_entity_poly.pdbx_seq_one_letter_code
_entity_poly.pdbx_strand_id
1 'polypeptide(L)'
;EYYIRHVDGYPISSEAERQRVIHCLEAAVRRRTSEGIKLELSGEDRFGLLSDVTRIFRENGLSVCRAEVTTRGSQAMNVFYVTDVSGNPVKSETIEAVRKEIGLTILRVKDEPCSKSPSRESGKFSLRDLVRSRSERFLYNLGLMKSSS
;
A
#
# COMPACT_ATOMS: atom_id res chain seq x y z
N GLU A 1 -9.75 12.97 17.37
CA GLU A 1 -9.66 13.16 15.90
C GLU A 1 -8.27 13.68 15.54
N TYR A 2 -7.74 13.34 14.36
CA TYR A 2 -6.43 13.81 13.86
C TYR A 2 -6.66 14.68 12.61
N TYR A 3 -5.90 15.77 12.45
CA TYR A 3 -5.99 16.67 11.29
C TYR A 3 -4.60 17.17 10.86
N ILE A 4 -4.47 17.47 9.56
CA ILE A 4 -3.24 17.97 8.94
C ILE A 4 -3.27 19.49 8.95
N ARG A 5 -2.14 20.09 9.34
CA ARG A 5 -1.91 21.53 9.40
C ARG A 5 -0.68 21.87 8.58
N HIS A 6 -0.62 23.11 8.11
CA HIS A 6 0.61 23.69 7.61
C HIS A 6 1.63 23.87 8.75
N VAL A 7 2.90 24.02 8.38
CA VAL A 7 3.99 24.25 9.34
C VAL A 7 3.81 25.56 10.11
N ASP A 8 3.13 26.54 9.50
CA ASP A 8 2.73 27.81 10.12
C ASP A 8 1.57 27.68 11.13
N GLY A 9 0.99 26.48 11.28
CA GLY A 9 -0.10 26.19 12.20
C GLY A 9 -1.50 26.41 11.63
N TYR A 10 -1.66 27.02 10.46
CA TYR A 10 -2.96 27.23 9.84
C TYR A 10 -3.51 25.93 9.21
N PRO A 11 -4.84 25.73 9.23
CA PRO A 11 -5.45 24.57 8.59
C PRO A 11 -5.37 24.66 7.06
N ILE A 12 -5.46 23.51 6.39
CA ILE A 12 -5.63 23.44 4.93
C ILE A 12 -6.88 24.25 4.55
N SER A 13 -6.72 25.23 3.67
CA SER A 13 -7.73 26.27 3.45
C SER A 13 -8.50 26.14 2.14
N SER A 14 -7.98 25.39 1.16
CA SER A 14 -8.61 25.20 -0.14
C SER A 14 -8.81 23.73 -0.52
N GLU A 15 -9.82 23.44 -1.34
CA GLU A 15 -10.09 22.09 -1.83
C GLU A 15 -8.97 21.55 -2.73
N ALA A 16 -8.40 22.41 -3.58
CA ALA A 16 -7.26 22.03 -4.42
C ALA A 16 -6.04 21.64 -3.58
N GLU A 17 -5.77 22.36 -2.49
CA GLU A 17 -4.70 22.01 -1.55
C GLU A 17 -4.98 20.70 -0.83
N ARG A 18 -6.20 20.51 -0.32
CA ARG A 18 -6.63 19.26 0.30
C ARG A 18 -6.41 18.08 -0.65
N GLN A 19 -6.80 18.21 -1.92
CA GLN A 19 -6.65 17.16 -2.90
C GLN A 19 -5.18 16.84 -3.20
N ARG A 20 -4.31 17.85 -3.30
CA ARG A 20 -2.86 17.65 -3.44
C ARG A 20 -2.28 16.92 -2.24
N VAL A 21 -2.63 17.31 -1.02
CA VAL A 21 -2.16 16.65 0.20
C VAL A 21 -2.59 15.19 0.24
N ILE A 22 -3.86 14.90 -0.05
CA ILE A 22 -4.36 13.52 -0.14
C ILE A 22 -3.55 12.72 -1.15
N HIS A 23 -3.40 13.23 -2.37
CA HIS A 23 -2.66 12.55 -3.42
C HIS A 23 -1.19 12.29 -3.05
N CYS A 24 -0.52 13.30 -2.49
CA CYS A 24 0.86 13.17 -2.04
C CYS A 24 1.00 12.13 -0.91
N LEU A 25 0.06 12.08 0.02
CA LEU A 25 0.05 11.09 1.10
C LEU A 25 -0.20 9.68 0.60
N GLU A 26 -1.19 9.48 -0.27
CA GLU A 26 -1.45 8.19 -0.91
C GLU A 26 -0.20 7.70 -1.64
N ALA A 27 0.44 8.58 -2.41
CA ALA A 27 1.66 8.27 -3.12
C ALA A 27 2.84 8.00 -2.15
N ALA A 28 2.95 8.72 -1.03
CA ALA A 28 4.00 8.50 -0.04
C ALA A 28 3.82 7.16 0.70
N VAL A 29 2.58 6.77 1.02
CA VAL A 29 2.28 5.46 1.60
C VAL A 29 2.65 4.36 0.62
N ARG A 30 2.14 4.41 -0.62
CA ARG A 30 2.45 3.42 -1.67
C ARG A 30 3.96 3.23 -1.90
N ARG A 31 4.76 4.28 -1.79
CA ARG A 31 6.24 4.21 -1.92
C ARG A 31 6.92 3.55 -0.72
N ARG A 32 6.32 3.58 0.47
CA ARG A 32 6.90 3.08 1.72
C ARG A 32 6.37 1.69 2.09
N THR A 33 5.16 1.34 1.68
CA THR A 33 4.57 0.03 1.90
C THR A 33 5.09 -0.96 0.89
N SER A 34 5.65 -2.07 1.37
CA SER A 34 6.06 -3.18 0.49
C SER A 34 4.84 -4.08 0.32
N GLU A 35 4.15 -3.94 -0.80
CA GLU A 35 3.00 -4.79 -1.13
C GLU A 35 3.48 -6.11 -1.76
N GLY A 36 2.72 -7.18 -1.54
CA GLY A 36 2.99 -8.49 -2.14
C GLY A 36 3.71 -9.49 -1.24
N ILE A 37 3.96 -10.67 -1.80
CA ILE A 37 4.63 -11.78 -1.12
C ILE A 37 6.15 -11.55 -1.16
N LYS A 38 6.80 -11.78 -0.03
CA LYS A 38 8.25 -11.67 0.10
C LYS A 38 8.93 -12.99 -0.28
N LEU A 39 9.77 -12.93 -1.30
CA LEU A 39 10.61 -14.03 -1.78
C LEU A 39 12.09 -13.71 -1.50
N GLU A 40 12.77 -14.62 -0.80
CA GLU A 40 14.20 -14.52 -0.49
C GLU A 40 14.97 -15.50 -1.38
N LEU A 41 15.84 -14.96 -2.24
CA LEU A 41 16.72 -15.70 -3.12
C LEU A 41 18.13 -15.73 -2.51
N SER A 42 18.65 -16.93 -2.28
CA SER A 42 20.01 -17.16 -1.79
C SER A 42 20.71 -18.19 -2.66
N GLY A 43 21.85 -17.84 -3.25
CA GLY A 43 22.60 -18.75 -4.12
C GLY A 43 23.94 -18.19 -4.56
N GLU A 44 24.67 -18.93 -5.39
CA GLU A 44 25.89 -18.43 -6.02
C GLU A 44 25.54 -17.32 -7.03
N ASP A 45 26.25 -16.19 -6.94
CA ASP A 45 26.06 -15.02 -7.82
C ASP A 45 26.73 -15.26 -9.18
N ARG A 46 26.16 -16.21 -9.92
CA ARG A 46 26.59 -16.54 -11.28
C ARG A 46 26.06 -15.50 -12.27
N PHE A 47 26.79 -15.32 -13.37
CA PHE A 47 26.33 -14.50 -14.47
C PHE A 47 24.93 -14.94 -14.94
N GLY A 48 24.04 -13.97 -15.14
CA GLY A 48 22.67 -14.21 -15.58
C GLY A 48 21.68 -14.65 -14.50
N LEU A 49 22.09 -14.86 -13.24
CA LEU A 49 21.18 -15.32 -12.18
C LEU A 49 19.91 -14.47 -12.06
N LEU A 50 20.05 -13.14 -11.95
CA LEU A 50 18.92 -12.24 -11.86
C LEU A 50 18.08 -12.22 -13.13
N SER A 51 18.72 -12.36 -14.30
CA SER A 51 18.01 -12.43 -15.58
C SER A 51 17.13 -13.67 -15.64
N ASP A 52 17.65 -14.83 -15.25
CA ASP A 52 16.90 -16.08 -15.21
C ASP A 52 15.73 -15.98 -14.23
N VAL A 53 15.99 -15.52 -13.00
CA VAL A 53 14.97 -15.42 -11.94
C VAL A 53 13.84 -14.46 -12.33
N THR A 54 14.18 -13.26 -12.80
CA THR A 54 13.18 -12.26 -13.20
C THR A 54 12.42 -12.66 -14.46
N ARG A 55 13.05 -13.40 -15.37
CA ARG A 55 12.38 -14.02 -16.51
C ARG A 55 11.34 -15.05 -16.05
N ILE A 56 11.71 -15.94 -15.13
CA ILE A 56 10.80 -16.95 -14.56
C ILE A 56 9.61 -16.27 -13.89
N PHE A 57 9.84 -15.21 -13.11
CA PHE A 57 8.75 -14.42 -12.53
C PHE A 57 7.78 -13.90 -13.59
N ARG A 58 8.30 -13.25 -14.63
CA ARG A 58 7.49 -12.72 -15.74
C ARG A 58 6.70 -13.82 -16.45
N GLU A 59 7.33 -14.97 -16.73
CA GLU A 59 6.70 -16.11 -17.43
C GLU A 59 5.59 -16.76 -16.60
N ASN A 60 5.69 -16.69 -15.27
CA ASN A 60 4.66 -17.16 -14.34
C ASN A 60 3.62 -16.08 -13.96
N GLY A 61 3.63 -14.91 -14.61
CA GLY A 61 2.66 -13.85 -14.37
C GLY A 61 2.86 -13.11 -13.04
N LEU A 62 4.10 -13.09 -12.52
CA LEU A 62 4.48 -12.28 -11.36
C LEU A 62 5.00 -10.92 -11.79
N SER A 63 4.67 -9.90 -11.01
CA SER A 63 5.21 -8.55 -11.11
C SER A 63 6.06 -8.25 -9.87
N VAL A 64 7.25 -7.66 -10.07
CA VAL A 64 8.15 -7.28 -8.98
C VAL A 64 7.85 -5.83 -8.59
N CYS A 65 7.29 -5.62 -7.39
CA CYS A 65 6.98 -4.29 -6.87
C CYS A 65 8.20 -3.63 -6.21
N ARG A 66 9.05 -4.43 -5.58
CA ARG A 66 10.29 -3.98 -4.93
C ARG A 66 11.32 -5.10 -4.96
N ALA A 67 12.57 -4.73 -5.15
CA ALA A 67 13.69 -5.64 -5.04
C ALA A 67 14.81 -5.03 -4.19
N GLU A 68 15.41 -5.84 -3.34
CA GLU A 68 16.65 -5.54 -2.65
C GLU A 68 17.69 -6.55 -3.14
N VAL A 69 18.76 -6.06 -3.76
CA VAL A 69 19.78 -6.90 -4.38
C VAL A 69 21.09 -6.68 -3.66
N THR A 70 21.66 -7.75 -3.10
CA THR A 70 22.92 -7.70 -2.38
C THR A 70 23.77 -8.91 -2.74
N THR A 71 25.07 -8.68 -2.95
CA THR A 71 26.06 -9.74 -3.13
C THR A 71 27.06 -9.69 -1.98
N ARG A 72 27.32 -10.84 -1.35
CA ARG A 72 28.33 -11.00 -0.30
C ARG A 72 29.32 -12.08 -0.72
N GLY A 73 30.53 -11.68 -1.10
CA GLY A 73 31.51 -12.60 -1.68
C GLY A 73 30.99 -13.14 -3.01
N SER A 74 30.86 -14.46 -3.13
CA SER A 74 30.26 -15.13 -4.29
C SER A 74 28.77 -15.45 -4.12
N GLN A 75 28.13 -15.00 -3.04
CA GLN A 75 26.73 -15.31 -2.76
C GLN A 75 25.80 -14.12 -3.04
N ALA A 76 24.77 -14.36 -3.83
CA ALA A 76 23.64 -13.46 -3.99
C ALA A 76 22.65 -13.66 -2.83
N MET A 77 22.20 -12.56 -2.23
CA MET A 77 21.23 -12.51 -1.14
C MET A 77 20.19 -11.45 -1.49
N ASN A 78 19.17 -11.85 -2.24
CA ASN A 78 18.20 -10.93 -2.83
C ASN A 78 16.81 -11.13 -2.21
N VAL A 79 16.08 -10.03 -2.08
CA VAL A 79 14.68 -10.03 -1.64
C VAL A 79 13.83 -9.44 -2.75
N PHE A 80 12.75 -10.13 -3.11
CA PHE A 80 11.74 -9.65 -4.05
C PHE A 80 10.39 -9.58 -3.37
N TYR A 81 9.68 -8.48 -3.58
CA TYR A 81 8.27 -8.34 -3.23
C TYR A 81 7.47 -8.46 -4.51
N VAL A 82 6.62 -9.48 -4.58
CA VAL A 82 5.91 -9.85 -5.81
C VAL A 82 4.39 -9.84 -5.65
N THR A 83 3.70 -9.40 -6.69
CA THR A 83 2.25 -9.47 -6.86
C THR A 83 1.91 -10.20 -8.15
N ASP A 84 0.63 -10.43 -8.42
CA ASP A 84 0.20 -10.72 -9.78
C ASP A 84 0.39 -9.48 -10.68
N VAL A 85 0.19 -9.65 -12.00
CA VAL A 85 0.26 -8.55 -12.98
C VAL A 85 -0.78 -7.43 -12.77
N SER A 86 -1.83 -7.69 -11.99
CA SER A 86 -2.90 -6.74 -11.66
C SER A 86 -2.67 -6.05 -10.31
N GLY A 87 -1.59 -6.40 -9.58
CA GLY A 87 -1.29 -5.87 -8.25
C GLY A 87 -1.98 -6.62 -7.09
N ASN A 88 -2.65 -7.75 -7.34
CA ASN A 88 -3.29 -8.54 -6.28
C ASN A 88 -2.30 -9.53 -5.65
N PRO A 89 -2.66 -10.10 -4.47
CA PRO A 89 -1.91 -11.20 -3.88
C PRO A 89 -1.77 -12.40 -4.84
N VAL A 90 -0.56 -12.96 -4.89
CA VAL A 90 -0.25 -14.13 -5.72
C VAL A 90 -0.87 -15.39 -5.11
N LYS A 91 -1.39 -16.27 -5.96
CA LYS A 91 -1.90 -17.58 -5.53
C LYS A 91 -0.76 -18.52 -5.12
N SER A 92 -0.99 -19.33 -4.09
CA SER A 92 0.01 -20.26 -3.56
C SER A 92 0.52 -21.24 -4.61
N GLU A 93 -0.34 -21.68 -5.53
CA GLU A 93 0.06 -22.62 -6.60
C GLU A 93 1.11 -22.01 -7.54
N THR A 94 0.97 -20.72 -7.87
CA THR A 94 1.94 -19.99 -8.69
C THR A 94 3.27 -19.81 -7.95
N ILE A 95 3.22 -19.52 -6.65
CA ILE A 95 4.42 -19.42 -5.82
C ILE A 95 5.18 -20.76 -5.81
N GLU A 96 4.47 -21.87 -5.60
CA GLU A 96 5.10 -23.20 -5.60
C GLU A 96 5.66 -23.58 -6.98
N ALA A 97 4.97 -23.23 -8.07
CA ALA A 97 5.49 -23.43 -9.43
C ALA A 97 6.82 -22.69 -9.66
N VAL A 98 6.87 -21.40 -9.30
CA VAL A 98 8.07 -20.57 -9.42
C VAL A 98 9.22 -21.09 -8.56
N ARG A 99 8.93 -21.50 -7.31
CA ARG A 99 9.95 -22.10 -6.43
C ARG A 99 10.47 -23.42 -6.97
N LYS A 100 9.62 -24.24 -7.60
CA LYS A 100 10.04 -25.48 -8.23
C LYS A 100 10.94 -25.23 -9.44
N GLU A 101 10.65 -24.19 -10.22
CA GLU A 101 11.42 -23.83 -11.41
C GLU A 101 12.79 -23.22 -11.07
N ILE A 102 12.86 -22.34 -10.05
CA ILE A 102 14.12 -21.72 -9.61
C ILE A 102 14.95 -22.65 -8.72
N GLY A 103 14.28 -23.45 -7.88
CA GLY A 103 14.88 -24.33 -6.89
C GLY A 103 14.42 -24.01 -5.48
N LEU A 104 13.82 -25.01 -4.81
CA LEU A 104 13.19 -24.88 -3.49
C LEU A 104 14.14 -24.41 -2.38
N THR A 105 15.44 -24.72 -2.50
CA THR A 105 16.48 -24.34 -1.55
C THR A 105 17.00 -22.92 -1.79
N ILE A 106 16.95 -22.47 -3.04
CA ILE A 106 17.47 -21.19 -3.53
C ILE A 106 16.43 -20.10 -3.29
N LEU A 107 15.15 -20.36 -3.59
CA LEU A 107 14.06 -19.40 -3.44
C LEU A 107 13.10 -19.81 -2.31
N ARG A 108 13.10 -19.01 -1.24
CA ARG A 108 12.28 -19.22 -0.05
C ARG A 108 11.18 -18.16 0.04
N VAL A 109 10.02 -18.57 0.51
CA VAL A 109 8.92 -17.65 0.84
C VAL A 109 9.09 -17.29 2.31
N LYS A 110 9.06 -16.00 2.63
CA LYS A 110 9.01 -15.54 4.01
C LYS A 110 7.60 -15.10 4.32
N ASP A 111 6.93 -15.84 5.20
CA ASP A 111 5.62 -15.50 5.74
C ASP A 111 5.76 -14.35 6.74
N GLU A 112 5.96 -13.13 6.23
CA GLU A 112 5.70 -11.92 7.01
C GLU A 112 4.29 -11.46 6.67
N PRO A 113 3.33 -11.45 7.62
CA PRO A 113 2.03 -10.87 7.38
C PRO A 113 2.20 -9.36 7.25
N CYS A 114 2.49 -8.88 6.04
CA CYS A 114 2.45 -7.46 5.76
C CYS A 114 0.99 -7.03 5.93
N SER A 115 0.74 -6.36 7.06
CA SER A 115 -0.51 -5.77 7.52
C SER A 115 -1.59 -5.69 6.44
N LYS A 116 -2.62 -6.53 6.59
CA LYS A 116 -3.91 -6.31 5.94
C LYS A 116 -4.29 -4.85 6.17
N SER A 117 -4.39 -4.03 5.12
CA SER A 117 -5.33 -2.91 5.19
C SER A 117 -6.67 -3.52 5.59
N PRO A 118 -7.42 -2.98 6.56
CA PRO A 118 -8.72 -3.54 6.90
C PRO A 118 -9.52 -3.62 5.61
N SER A 119 -9.86 -4.85 5.25
CA SER A 119 -10.81 -5.14 4.20
C SER A 119 -12.00 -4.22 4.39
N ARG A 120 -12.45 -3.58 3.31
CA ARG A 120 -13.78 -2.96 3.26
C ARG A 120 -14.81 -4.06 3.54
N GLU A 121 -15.06 -4.32 4.81
CA GLU A 121 -16.35 -4.80 5.23
C GLU A 121 -17.31 -3.66 4.98
N SER A 122 -18.31 -3.96 4.16
CA SER A 122 -19.51 -3.18 3.97
C SER A 122 -20.33 -3.14 5.27
N GLY A 123 -19.75 -2.58 6.33
CA GLY A 123 -20.50 -2.08 7.47
C GLY A 123 -21.28 -0.86 7.00
N LYS A 124 -22.57 -1.06 6.74
CA LYS A 124 -23.54 0.00 6.45
C LYS A 124 -23.55 0.99 7.61
N PHE A 125 -22.73 2.04 7.55
CA PHE A 125 -22.90 3.19 8.42
C PHE A 125 -24.00 4.07 7.83
N SER A 126 -25.21 3.88 8.35
CA SER A 126 -26.38 4.72 8.11
C SER A 126 -26.10 6.14 8.64
N LEU A 127 -25.96 7.11 7.73
CA LEU A 127 -25.94 8.54 8.04
C LEU A 127 -27.32 9.10 8.42
N ARG A 128 -28.35 8.25 8.63
CA ARG A 128 -29.70 8.68 9.00
C ARG A 128 -29.97 8.72 10.50
N ASP A 129 -29.13 8.09 11.32
CA ASP A 129 -29.38 7.96 12.76
C ASP A 129 -28.76 9.08 13.62
N LEU A 130 -28.01 10.00 13.02
CA LEU A 130 -27.46 11.19 13.70
C LEU A 130 -28.27 12.47 13.46
N VAL A 131 -29.46 12.39 12.85
CA VAL A 131 -30.28 13.58 12.52
C VAL A 131 -31.49 13.76 13.47
N ARG A 132 -31.64 12.95 14.53
CA ARG A 132 -32.82 13.02 15.43
C ARG A 132 -32.54 13.31 16.90
N SER A 133 -31.42 13.94 17.24
CA SER A 133 -31.19 14.34 18.63
C SER A 133 -30.65 15.77 18.70
N ARG A 134 -31.52 16.67 19.17
CA ARG A 134 -31.31 18.09 19.49
C ARG A 134 -31.27 19.09 18.34
N SER A 135 -32.38 19.14 17.60
CA SER A 135 -32.98 20.41 17.21
C SER A 135 -33.54 21.11 18.47
N GLU A 136 -32.76 22.03 19.04
CA GLU A 136 -33.22 23.22 19.78
C GLU A 136 -31.98 24.00 20.22
N ARG A 137 -31.69 25.10 19.51
CA ARG A 137 -30.71 26.20 19.73
C ARG A 137 -29.90 26.63 18.50
N PHE A 138 -30.17 26.06 17.32
CA PHE A 138 -29.48 26.43 16.08
C PHE A 138 -30.08 27.67 15.37
N LEU A 139 -30.40 28.75 16.08
CA LEU A 139 -30.82 30.02 15.46
C LEU A 139 -30.30 31.30 16.17
N TYR A 140 -29.19 31.24 16.90
CA TYR A 140 -28.57 32.46 17.48
C TYR A 140 -27.16 32.78 16.98
N ASN A 141 -26.52 31.91 16.17
CA ASN A 141 -25.13 32.10 15.73
C ASN A 141 -24.95 32.40 14.23
N LEU A 142 -26.03 32.54 13.46
CA LEU A 142 -25.91 33.05 12.09
C LEU A 142 -26.22 34.54 12.11
N GLY A 143 -25.18 35.36 12.28
CA GLY A 143 -25.22 36.82 12.25
C GLY A 143 -25.69 37.38 10.90
N LEU A 144 -26.97 37.20 10.59
CA LEU A 144 -27.67 37.71 9.42
C LEU A 144 -28.97 38.35 9.91
N MET A 145 -28.90 39.63 10.26
CA MET A 145 -29.70 40.72 9.67
C MET A 145 -29.36 42.02 10.41
N LYS A 146 -28.72 42.96 9.70
CA LYS A 146 -28.73 44.38 10.06
C LYS A 146 -30.15 44.91 9.84
N SER A 147 -30.55 45.76 10.77
CA SER A 147 -31.78 46.56 10.86
C SER A 147 -32.05 47.45 9.64
N SER A 148 -33.34 47.70 9.35
CA SER A 148 -33.89 49.06 9.25
C SER A 148 -35.42 49.01 9.12
N SER A 149 -36.06 49.78 10.00
CA SER A 149 -37.45 50.30 10.11
C SER A 149 -38.62 49.52 9.53
#